data_AF-A0A8I2YCK7-F1
#
_entry.id   AF-A0A8I2YCK7-F1
#
_cell.length_a   1.000
_cell.length_b   1.000
_cell.length_c   1.000
_cell.angle_alpha   90.00
_cell.angle_beta   90.00
_cell.angle_gamma   90.00
#
_symmetry.space_group_name_H-M   'P 1'
#
loop_
_entity.id
_entity.type
_entity.pdbx_description
1 polymer ?
#
loop_
_entity_poly.entity_id
_entity_poly.type
_entity_poly.pdbx_seq_one_letter_code
_entity_poly.pdbx_strand_id
1 'polypeptide(L)'
;MQQSEARFVIFNAVTHQDTCTSNDNCVEKKTFSVNKLYQHVFKVAFKIYIKDIKEFIKNAVQKELEPLSWSRDFVAKRSARECRVLLKTWMGARYPLGYEAHKIAQLIAVLAPWQCNDPTEPRNHEDMAPLALHAPPGGGWSRSQFVDTIVKGASKRRAPPFIQHGMFKHTISEAMELVGDLIRTQRQLWAHDPDEAREVMKAIIVKTIQELKINHVPWVAVGDGTRGRGRPSTQITHTVWLPLGEAEPKRLAMMSCVLLDAGCAQEAKLLESCEQIALCDAQTSWSATRQHLTNYYKVLHKQCLLSEWTYKNASIQAKDTLSKEVYMWLPEAYDSINKPLHALTMVISLVFLGMLPMCFPLLDFSTEGVTSMPRLTDMVANMPWALREKKGATIAPPFITMVTTFIITVMDPKSPFHKCKDPACKKTFVSKHTSKGINVMNVLLRFHLARPLTSKISKGSQLYQDVAPISDDEIQLKWERMKRHFIKGKEYGSFDAIVELAGEHTAHHLLKEQWVNTGGPVHMIARHDPIAICDQELNDMYVNNNELIITPQDPRGSVVPVIRRR
;
A
#
# COMPACT_ATOMS: atom_id res chain seq x y z
N MET A 1 -24.58 -2.45 -31.73
CA MET A 1 -24.87 -3.50 -30.72
C MET A 1 -23.95 -3.42 -29.50
N GLN A 2 -22.61 -3.54 -29.64
CA GLN A 2 -21.71 -3.50 -28.47
C GLN A 2 -21.68 -2.14 -27.74
N GLN A 3 -21.76 -1.02 -28.46
CA GLN A 3 -21.85 0.32 -27.84
C GLN A 3 -23.17 0.54 -27.10
N SER A 4 -24.31 0.10 -27.66
CA SER A 4 -25.62 0.21 -27.01
C SER A 4 -25.70 -0.65 -25.74
N GLU A 5 -25.05 -1.81 -25.74
CA GLU A 5 -24.94 -2.67 -24.55
C GLU A 5 -24.03 -2.03 -23.48
N ALA A 6 -22.90 -1.44 -23.86
CA ALA A 6 -22.03 -0.72 -22.93
C ALA A 6 -22.74 0.46 -22.26
N ARG A 7 -23.51 1.24 -23.02
CA ARG A 7 -24.38 2.32 -22.51
C ARG A 7 -25.39 1.79 -21.50
N PHE A 8 -26.08 0.72 -21.83
CA PHE A 8 -27.07 0.09 -20.95
C PHE A 8 -26.44 -0.37 -19.62
N VAL A 9 -25.26 -0.99 -19.66
CA VAL A 9 -24.56 -1.46 -18.45
C VAL A 9 -24.15 -0.29 -17.55
N ILE A 10 -23.60 0.78 -18.11
CA ILE A 10 -23.22 1.98 -17.34
C ILE A 10 -24.47 2.65 -16.77
N PHE A 11 -25.50 2.85 -17.60
CA PHE A 11 -26.73 3.51 -17.21
C PHE A 11 -27.44 2.77 -16.08
N ASN A 12 -27.61 1.45 -16.18
CA ASN A 12 -28.22 0.65 -15.11
C ASN A 12 -27.41 0.66 -13.81
N ALA A 13 -26.08 0.66 -13.91
CA ALA A 13 -25.24 0.71 -12.72
C ALA A 13 -25.40 2.05 -11.97
N VAL A 14 -25.57 3.15 -12.71
CA VAL A 14 -25.82 4.48 -12.15
C VAL A 14 -27.24 4.56 -11.55
N THR A 15 -28.27 4.13 -12.29
CA THR A 15 -29.67 4.28 -11.85
C THR A 15 -30.06 3.37 -10.68
N HIS A 16 -29.48 2.17 -10.55
CA HIS A 16 -29.73 1.28 -9.41
C HIS A 16 -29.14 1.78 -8.07
N GLN A 17 -28.20 2.73 -8.11
CA GLN A 17 -27.67 3.33 -6.88
C GLN A 17 -28.60 4.39 -6.28
N ASP A 18 -29.29 5.17 -7.14
CA ASP A 18 -30.18 6.25 -6.70
C ASP A 18 -31.43 5.71 -5.99
N THR A 19 -31.96 4.56 -6.41
CA THR A 19 -33.16 3.95 -5.83
C THR A 19 -32.98 3.37 -4.43
N CYS A 20 -31.74 3.19 -3.95
CA CYS A 20 -31.46 2.73 -2.58
C CYS A 20 -31.39 3.88 -1.55
N THR A 21 -31.60 5.15 -1.95
CA THR A 21 -31.40 6.32 -1.07
C THR A 21 -32.66 7.14 -0.79
N SER A 22 -33.85 6.71 -1.25
CA SER A 22 -35.11 7.40 -0.97
C SER A 22 -35.66 7.05 0.42
N ASN A 23 -35.06 7.62 1.47
CA ASN A 23 -35.79 7.99 2.68
C ASN A 23 -35.64 9.50 2.83
N ASP A 24 -36.72 10.20 2.50
CA ASP A 24 -36.82 11.65 2.52
C ASP A 24 -36.74 12.17 3.95
N ASN A 25 -35.60 12.76 4.32
CA ASN A 25 -35.45 13.86 5.31
C ASN A 25 -33.97 14.19 5.62
N CYS A 26 -33.15 14.45 4.60
CA CYS A 26 -31.79 14.98 4.81
C CYS A 26 -31.33 15.80 3.61
N VAL A 27 -31.73 17.08 3.56
CA VAL A 27 -31.26 18.05 2.56
C VAL A 27 -29.75 18.34 2.71
N GLU A 28 -29.14 18.04 3.86
CA GLU A 28 -27.70 18.23 4.11
C GLU A 28 -26.79 16.99 3.83
N LYS A 29 -27.32 15.87 3.30
CA LYS A 29 -26.50 14.66 2.98
C LYS A 29 -26.34 14.34 1.49
N LYS A 30 -26.85 15.18 0.57
CA LYS A 30 -26.81 14.92 -0.88
C LYS A 30 -25.56 15.43 -1.60
N THR A 31 -24.48 15.75 -0.89
CA THR A 31 -23.14 15.59 -1.47
C THR A 31 -22.73 14.12 -1.35
N PHE A 32 -23.49 13.23 -1.98
CA PHE A 32 -22.89 12.00 -2.49
C PHE A 32 -21.79 12.49 -3.43
N SER A 33 -20.56 12.57 -2.91
CA SER A 33 -19.47 13.32 -3.53
C SER A 33 -19.41 12.91 -4.98
N VAL A 34 -19.58 13.85 -5.91
CA VAL A 34 -19.66 13.57 -7.35
C VAL A 34 -18.47 12.70 -7.80
N ASN A 35 -17.32 12.87 -7.14
CA ASN A 35 -16.14 12.02 -7.31
C ASN A 35 -16.44 10.52 -7.11
N LYS A 36 -17.31 10.14 -6.15
CA LYS A 36 -17.76 8.76 -5.94
C LYS A 36 -18.59 8.25 -7.12
N LEU A 37 -19.41 9.09 -7.73
CA LEU A 37 -20.17 8.72 -8.94
C LEU A 37 -19.23 8.50 -10.13
N TYR A 38 -18.30 9.44 -10.39
CA TYR A 38 -17.31 9.30 -11.44
C TYR A 38 -16.47 8.03 -11.27
N GLN A 39 -16.02 7.80 -10.05
CA GLN A 39 -15.27 6.62 -9.68
C GLN A 39 -16.09 5.34 -9.85
N HIS A 40 -17.39 5.37 -9.54
CA HIS A 40 -18.28 4.23 -9.77
C HIS A 40 -18.39 3.87 -11.26
N VAL A 41 -18.57 4.86 -12.13
CA VAL A 41 -18.65 4.67 -13.59
C VAL A 41 -17.38 3.97 -14.11
N PHE A 42 -16.20 4.47 -13.74
CA PHE A 42 -14.95 3.82 -14.11
C PHE A 42 -14.80 2.43 -13.47
N LYS A 43 -15.27 2.24 -12.23
CA LYS A 43 -15.20 0.94 -11.55
C LYS A 43 -16.00 -0.13 -12.28
N VAL A 44 -17.13 0.24 -12.88
CA VAL A 44 -17.89 -0.66 -13.76
C VAL A 44 -17.08 -1.00 -15.01
N ALA A 45 -16.49 -0.01 -15.68
CA ALA A 45 -15.65 -0.25 -16.86
C ALA A 45 -14.47 -1.19 -16.56
N PHE A 46 -13.74 -0.97 -15.47
CA PHE A 46 -12.61 -1.84 -15.09
C PHE A 46 -13.04 -3.22 -14.58
N LYS A 47 -14.25 -3.39 -14.04
CA LYS A 47 -14.78 -4.73 -13.78
C LYS A 47 -15.00 -5.52 -15.08
N ILE A 48 -15.45 -4.84 -16.14
CA ILE A 48 -15.55 -5.45 -17.48
C ILE A 48 -14.15 -5.77 -18.01
N TYR A 49 -13.17 -4.89 -17.82
CA TYR A 49 -11.78 -5.19 -18.18
C TYR A 49 -11.24 -6.47 -17.51
N ILE A 50 -11.45 -6.61 -16.20
CA ILE A 50 -11.05 -7.81 -15.45
C ILE A 50 -11.77 -9.05 -16.01
N LYS A 51 -13.05 -8.93 -16.38
CA LYS A 51 -13.81 -10.02 -17.00
C LYS A 51 -13.23 -10.41 -18.36
N ASP A 52 -12.92 -9.43 -19.21
CA ASP A 52 -12.30 -9.66 -20.52
C ASP A 52 -10.94 -10.37 -20.36
N ILE A 53 -10.11 -9.96 -19.39
CA ILE A 53 -8.85 -10.64 -19.09
C ILE A 53 -9.09 -12.08 -18.64
N LYS A 54 -10.02 -12.33 -17.71
CA LYS A 54 -10.30 -13.69 -17.23
C LYS A 54 -10.69 -14.61 -18.38
N GLU A 55 -11.56 -14.15 -19.28
CA GLU A 55 -12.01 -14.94 -20.42
C GLU A 55 -10.88 -15.14 -21.46
N PHE A 56 -10.08 -14.11 -21.71
CA PHE A 56 -8.90 -14.20 -22.57
C PHE A 56 -7.90 -15.26 -22.08
N ILE A 57 -7.51 -15.20 -20.80
CA ILE A 57 -6.58 -16.17 -20.19
C ILE A 57 -7.19 -17.57 -20.18
N LYS A 58 -8.46 -17.71 -19.77
CA LYS A 58 -9.15 -19.00 -19.77
C LYS A 58 -9.13 -19.65 -21.15
N ASN A 59 -9.47 -18.91 -22.20
CA ASN A 59 -9.56 -19.46 -23.56
C ASN A 59 -8.17 -19.84 -24.09
N ALA A 60 -7.14 -19.03 -23.83
CA ALA A 60 -5.78 -19.34 -24.21
C ALA A 60 -5.26 -20.60 -23.51
N VAL A 61 -5.40 -20.67 -22.18
CA VAL A 61 -4.95 -21.81 -21.37
C VAL A 61 -5.74 -23.07 -21.71
N GLN A 62 -7.07 -22.99 -21.87
CA GLN A 62 -7.88 -24.16 -22.26
C GLN A 62 -7.45 -24.73 -23.61
N LYS A 63 -7.13 -23.87 -24.58
CA LYS A 63 -6.59 -24.29 -25.88
C LYS A 63 -5.27 -25.04 -25.75
N GLU A 64 -4.41 -24.66 -24.81
CA GLU A 64 -3.13 -25.34 -24.53
C GLU A 64 -3.31 -26.64 -23.74
N LEU A 65 -4.27 -26.71 -22.83
CA LEU A 65 -4.54 -27.90 -22.01
C LEU A 65 -5.33 -28.99 -22.73
N GLU A 66 -6.02 -28.65 -23.82
CA GLU A 66 -6.89 -29.58 -24.54
C GLU A 66 -6.09 -30.80 -25.06
N PRO A 67 -4.97 -30.65 -25.79
CA PRO A 67 -4.17 -31.80 -26.24
C PRO A 67 -3.65 -32.66 -25.08
N LEU A 68 -3.21 -32.03 -23.97
CA LEU A 68 -2.68 -32.72 -22.79
C LEU A 68 -3.73 -33.58 -22.08
N SER A 69 -4.99 -33.21 -22.20
CA SER A 69 -6.11 -33.94 -21.59
C SER A 69 -6.41 -35.25 -22.29
N TRP A 70 -6.08 -35.32 -23.58
CA TRP A 70 -6.21 -36.50 -24.42
C TRP A 70 -4.89 -37.29 -24.52
N SER A 71 -3.80 -36.79 -23.93
CA SER A 71 -2.49 -37.46 -23.93
C SER A 71 -2.55 -38.86 -23.32
N ARG A 72 -1.75 -39.80 -23.83
CA ARG A 72 -1.60 -41.13 -23.24
C ARG A 72 -0.77 -41.10 -21.95
N ASP A 73 0.04 -40.06 -21.77
CA ASP A 73 0.83 -39.87 -20.56
C ASP A 73 -0.07 -39.48 -19.37
N PHE A 74 0.05 -40.24 -18.28
CA PHE A 74 -0.67 -40.00 -17.05
C PHE A 74 -0.23 -38.70 -16.36
N VAL A 75 1.06 -38.36 -16.45
CA VAL A 75 1.62 -37.14 -15.86
C VAL A 75 1.02 -35.92 -16.57
N ALA A 76 1.05 -35.90 -17.91
CA ALA A 76 0.37 -34.89 -18.74
C ALA A 76 -1.08 -34.63 -18.31
N LYS A 77 -1.87 -35.70 -18.19
CA LYS A 77 -3.28 -35.65 -17.82
C LYS A 77 -3.48 -35.10 -16.42
N ARG A 78 -2.65 -35.51 -15.47
CA ARG A 78 -2.69 -35.04 -14.09
C ARG A 78 -2.36 -33.55 -14.02
N SER A 79 -1.27 -33.12 -14.64
CA SER A 79 -0.86 -31.71 -14.71
C SER A 79 -1.93 -30.83 -15.37
N ALA A 80 -2.56 -31.31 -16.45
CA ALA A 80 -3.67 -30.58 -17.09
C ALA A 80 -4.90 -30.45 -16.17
N ARG A 81 -5.19 -31.43 -15.30
CA ARG A 81 -6.25 -31.34 -14.30
C ARG A 81 -5.90 -30.34 -13.20
N GLU A 82 -4.68 -30.39 -12.69
CA GLU A 82 -4.17 -29.47 -11.67
C GLU A 82 -4.21 -28.01 -12.18
N CYS A 83 -3.77 -27.77 -13.42
CA CYS A 83 -3.85 -26.46 -14.06
C CYS A 83 -5.29 -25.94 -14.16
N ARG A 84 -6.26 -26.80 -14.53
CA ARG A 84 -7.69 -26.40 -14.56
C ARG A 84 -8.22 -25.99 -13.19
N VAL A 85 -7.79 -26.66 -12.11
CA VAL A 85 -8.17 -26.32 -10.74
C VAL A 85 -7.57 -24.96 -10.35
N LEU A 86 -6.29 -24.73 -10.66
CA LEU A 86 -5.62 -23.45 -10.41
C LEU A 86 -6.26 -22.31 -11.20
N LEU A 87 -6.54 -22.52 -12.49
CA LEU A 87 -7.23 -21.55 -13.35
C LEU A 87 -8.61 -21.19 -12.78
N LYS A 88 -9.40 -22.19 -12.39
CA LYS A 88 -10.71 -21.97 -11.75
C LYS A 88 -10.59 -21.16 -10.46
N THR A 89 -9.57 -21.44 -9.66
CA THR A 89 -9.31 -20.77 -8.38
C THR A 89 -8.91 -19.31 -8.61
N TRP A 90 -7.96 -19.06 -9.51
CA TRP A 90 -7.54 -17.72 -9.91
C TRP A 90 -8.70 -16.90 -10.50
N MET A 91 -9.52 -17.51 -11.38
CA MET A 91 -10.72 -16.89 -11.93
C MET A 91 -11.76 -16.53 -10.85
N GLY A 92 -11.84 -17.29 -9.76
CA GLY A 92 -12.73 -17.03 -8.62
C GLY A 92 -12.23 -15.92 -7.69
N ALA A 93 -10.96 -15.51 -7.81
CA ALA A 93 -10.38 -14.52 -6.91
C ALA A 93 -11.05 -13.14 -7.05
N ARG A 94 -11.25 -12.46 -5.91
CA ARG A 94 -11.82 -11.10 -5.83
C ARG A 94 -10.96 -10.05 -6.57
N TYR A 95 -9.64 -10.20 -6.50
CA TYR A 95 -8.66 -9.31 -7.13
C TYR A 95 -7.59 -10.15 -7.83
N PRO A 96 -7.89 -10.73 -9.00
CA PRO A 96 -7.01 -11.71 -9.67
C PRO A 96 -5.75 -11.07 -10.28
N LEU A 97 -5.72 -9.74 -10.43
CA LEU A 97 -4.64 -8.97 -11.04
C LEU A 97 -3.73 -8.27 -10.01
N GLY A 98 -3.91 -8.53 -8.71
CA GLY A 98 -3.16 -7.88 -7.62
C GLY A 98 -1.82 -8.54 -7.29
N TYR A 99 -1.00 -7.88 -6.47
CA TYR A 99 0.30 -8.40 -6.00
C TYR A 99 0.20 -9.44 -4.87
N GLU A 100 -0.95 -10.05 -4.65
CA GLU A 100 -1.08 -11.04 -3.57
C GLU A 100 -0.33 -12.32 -3.99
N ALA A 101 0.72 -12.69 -3.24
CA ALA A 101 1.66 -13.77 -3.56
C ALA A 101 0.97 -15.06 -4.03
N HIS A 102 -0.04 -15.53 -3.30
CA HIS A 102 -0.79 -16.74 -3.66
C HIS A 102 -1.52 -16.64 -5.01
N LYS A 103 -1.96 -15.44 -5.42
CA LYS A 103 -2.66 -15.23 -6.70
C LYS A 103 -1.70 -15.19 -7.86
N ILE A 104 -0.53 -14.60 -7.64
CA ILE A 104 0.53 -14.56 -8.64
C ILE A 104 1.10 -15.97 -8.81
N ALA A 105 1.39 -16.70 -7.74
CA ALA A 105 1.76 -18.12 -7.80
C ALA A 105 0.73 -18.93 -8.62
N GLN A 106 -0.56 -18.77 -8.34
CA GLN A 106 -1.62 -19.40 -9.12
C GLN A 106 -1.59 -19.00 -10.59
N LEU A 107 -1.41 -17.71 -10.90
CA LEU A 107 -1.35 -17.20 -12.27
C LEU A 107 -0.13 -17.76 -13.02
N ILE A 108 1.05 -17.75 -12.40
CA ILE A 108 2.28 -18.31 -12.99
C ILE A 108 2.08 -19.78 -13.27
N ALA A 109 1.60 -20.54 -12.28
CA ALA A 109 1.38 -21.96 -12.43
C ALA A 109 0.42 -22.23 -13.59
N VAL A 110 -0.65 -21.45 -13.72
CA VAL A 110 -1.59 -21.53 -14.84
C VAL A 110 -0.92 -21.26 -16.20
N LEU A 111 -0.01 -20.29 -16.25
CA LEU A 111 0.62 -19.84 -17.49
C LEU A 111 1.91 -20.59 -17.86
N ALA A 112 2.51 -21.33 -16.92
CA ALA A 112 3.72 -22.10 -17.11
C ALA A 112 3.58 -23.02 -18.33
N PRO A 113 4.54 -23.04 -19.28
CA PRO A 113 4.48 -23.97 -20.41
C PRO A 113 4.46 -25.41 -19.88
N TRP A 114 3.31 -26.08 -20.03
CA TRP A 114 3.09 -27.46 -19.63
C TRP A 114 3.68 -28.40 -20.69
N GLN A 115 4.99 -28.37 -20.88
CA GLN A 115 5.66 -29.28 -21.82
C GLN A 115 5.82 -30.65 -21.17
N CYS A 116 5.07 -31.63 -21.71
CA CYS A 116 5.39 -33.04 -21.55
C CYS A 116 6.61 -33.37 -22.41
N ASN A 117 7.79 -33.04 -21.93
CA ASN A 117 9.00 -33.58 -22.53
C ASN A 117 9.34 -34.88 -21.83
N ASP A 118 9.71 -35.84 -22.67
CA ASP A 118 10.31 -37.12 -22.34
C ASP A 118 11.21 -37.02 -21.08
N PRO A 119 11.03 -37.85 -20.04
CA PRO A 119 11.90 -37.84 -18.85
C PRO A 119 13.38 -38.07 -19.16
N THR A 120 13.74 -38.41 -20.40
CA THR A 120 15.11 -38.63 -20.86
C THR A 120 15.76 -37.43 -21.56
N GLU A 121 15.03 -36.38 -21.95
CA GLU A 121 15.65 -35.18 -22.50
C GLU A 121 16.00 -34.20 -21.37
N PRO A 122 17.30 -33.89 -21.17
CA PRO A 122 17.70 -32.87 -20.21
C PRO A 122 17.05 -31.54 -20.61
N ARG A 123 16.28 -30.97 -19.69
CA ARG A 123 15.66 -29.66 -19.82
C ARG A 123 16.70 -28.65 -20.31
N ASN A 124 16.63 -28.20 -21.56
CA ASN A 124 17.38 -27.02 -22.01
C ASN A 124 16.75 -25.80 -21.34
N HIS A 125 17.21 -25.53 -20.12
CA HIS A 125 16.73 -24.48 -19.21
C HIS A 125 16.89 -23.06 -19.77
N GLU A 126 17.66 -22.88 -20.85
CA GLU A 126 17.86 -21.59 -21.51
C GLU A 126 16.67 -21.18 -22.40
N ASP A 127 15.91 -22.14 -22.94
CA ASP A 127 14.74 -21.88 -23.79
C ASP A 127 13.43 -21.71 -23.00
N MET A 128 13.42 -22.14 -21.73
CA MET A 128 12.42 -21.73 -20.74
C MET A 128 12.75 -20.33 -20.22
N ALA A 129 12.94 -19.40 -21.17
CA ALA A 129 12.92 -17.98 -20.88
C ALA A 129 11.68 -17.75 -20.01
N PRO A 130 11.89 -17.22 -18.79
CA PRO A 130 10.91 -17.30 -17.73
C PRO A 130 9.57 -16.75 -18.24
N LEU A 131 8.46 -17.20 -17.66
CA LEU A 131 7.34 -16.29 -17.42
C LEU A 131 7.81 -15.16 -16.49
N ALA A 132 8.89 -14.47 -16.86
CA ALA A 132 9.07 -13.11 -16.48
C ALA A 132 7.77 -12.48 -16.95
N LEU A 133 7.05 -11.92 -16.00
CA LEU A 133 6.46 -10.62 -16.21
C LEU A 133 7.56 -9.78 -16.89
N HIS A 134 7.70 -9.91 -18.23
CA HIS A 134 8.73 -9.26 -19.00
C HIS A 134 8.28 -7.82 -18.97
N ALA A 135 8.69 -7.13 -17.90
CA ALA A 135 8.64 -5.70 -17.86
C ALA A 135 9.30 -5.26 -19.17
N PRO A 136 8.60 -4.49 -20.02
CA PRO A 136 9.17 -4.05 -21.27
C PRO A 136 10.55 -3.43 -20.99
N PRO A 137 11.52 -3.54 -21.92
CA PRO A 137 12.85 -2.96 -21.73
C PRO A 137 12.69 -1.48 -21.35
N GLY A 138 12.94 -1.16 -20.08
CA GLY A 138 12.55 0.11 -19.45
C GLY A 138 11.92 0.01 -18.06
N GLY A 139 11.51 -1.19 -17.60
CA GLY A 139 10.94 -1.38 -16.27
C GLY A 139 9.40 -1.42 -16.23
N GLY A 140 8.83 -1.56 -15.03
CA GLY A 140 7.38 -1.52 -14.83
C GLY A 140 6.80 -0.15 -15.23
N TRP A 141 5.50 -0.11 -15.55
CA TRP A 141 4.84 1.16 -15.87
C TRP A 141 4.19 1.76 -14.63
N SER A 142 4.28 3.09 -14.48
CA SER A 142 3.42 3.79 -13.54
C SER A 142 1.95 3.64 -13.96
N ARG A 143 1.04 3.69 -12.99
CA ARG A 143 -0.41 3.65 -13.28
C ARG A 143 -0.83 4.82 -14.16
N SER A 144 -0.21 5.99 -14.02
CA SER A 144 -0.47 7.16 -14.87
C SER A 144 -0.09 6.91 -16.33
N GLN A 145 1.09 6.32 -16.60
CA GLN A 145 1.49 5.93 -17.97
C GLN A 145 0.53 4.90 -18.59
N PHE A 146 0.08 3.94 -17.79
CA PHE A 146 -0.92 2.97 -18.22
C PHE A 146 -2.27 3.62 -18.54
N VAL A 147 -2.73 4.55 -17.70
CA VAL A 147 -3.96 5.32 -17.95
C VAL A 147 -3.85 6.19 -19.19
N ASP A 148 -2.72 6.88 -19.40
CA ASP A 148 -2.46 7.64 -20.62
C ASP A 148 -2.57 6.76 -21.86
N THR A 149 -2.10 5.52 -21.76
CA THR A 149 -2.19 4.54 -22.86
C THR A 149 -3.63 4.12 -23.12
N ILE A 150 -4.44 3.90 -22.09
CA ILE A 150 -5.88 3.63 -22.22
C ILE A 150 -6.58 4.81 -22.90
N VAL A 151 -6.37 6.04 -22.41
CA VAL A 151 -7.01 7.25 -22.93
C VAL A 151 -6.63 7.47 -24.40
N LYS A 152 -5.35 7.34 -24.75
CA LYS A 152 -4.86 7.48 -26.14
C LYS A 152 -5.28 6.31 -27.04
N GLY A 153 -5.47 5.11 -26.45
CA GLY A 153 -5.76 3.88 -27.18
C GLY A 153 -7.25 3.64 -27.43
N ALA A 154 -8.13 4.25 -26.63
CA ALA A 154 -9.58 4.08 -26.73
C ALA A 154 -10.15 4.47 -28.12
N SER A 155 -9.54 5.47 -28.77
CA SER A 155 -9.88 5.90 -30.13
C SER A 155 -9.23 5.08 -31.24
N LYS A 156 -8.19 4.28 -30.93
CA LYS A 156 -7.42 3.53 -31.93
C LYS A 156 -8.06 2.18 -32.20
N ARG A 157 -8.03 1.69 -33.45
CA ARG A 157 -8.62 0.38 -33.82
C ARG A 157 -7.99 -0.78 -33.04
N ARG A 158 -6.66 -0.81 -32.94
CA ARG A 158 -5.86 -1.81 -32.19
C ARG A 158 -4.84 -1.09 -31.33
N ALA A 159 -4.92 -1.29 -30.02
CA ALA A 159 -3.96 -0.77 -29.06
C ALA A 159 -3.98 -1.63 -27.79
N PRO A 160 -2.83 -1.93 -27.16
CA PRO A 160 -2.85 -2.39 -25.78
C PRO A 160 -3.41 -1.27 -24.88
N PRO A 161 -4.05 -1.60 -23.74
CA PRO A 161 -4.28 -2.94 -23.20
C PRO A 161 -5.61 -3.58 -23.64
N PHE A 162 -6.17 -3.20 -24.79
CA PHE A 162 -7.47 -3.70 -25.23
C PHE A 162 -7.37 -5.10 -25.84
N ILE A 163 -8.07 -6.06 -25.24
CA ILE A 163 -8.19 -7.43 -25.75
C ILE A 163 -9.07 -7.42 -26.99
N GLN A 164 -8.65 -8.16 -28.03
CA GLN A 164 -9.42 -8.27 -29.25
C GLN A 164 -10.78 -8.92 -28.95
N HIS A 165 -11.87 -8.29 -29.40
CA HIS A 165 -13.26 -8.68 -29.10
C HIS A 165 -13.70 -8.47 -27.63
N GLY A 166 -12.86 -7.88 -26.78
CA GLY A 166 -13.25 -7.47 -25.43
C GLY A 166 -14.20 -6.28 -25.42
N MET A 167 -15.06 -6.21 -24.42
CA MET A 167 -16.04 -5.13 -24.26
C MET A 167 -15.44 -3.88 -23.63
N PHE A 168 -14.32 -4.00 -22.91
CA PHE A 168 -13.72 -2.92 -22.14
C PHE A 168 -13.45 -1.67 -22.97
N LYS A 169 -12.97 -1.80 -24.20
CA LYS A 169 -12.69 -0.65 -25.07
C LYS A 169 -13.93 0.21 -25.28
N HIS A 170 -15.08 -0.42 -25.53
CA HIS A 170 -16.34 0.29 -25.75
C HIS A 170 -16.84 0.91 -24.45
N THR A 171 -16.78 0.15 -23.35
CA THR A 171 -17.23 0.62 -22.04
C THR A 171 -16.38 1.77 -21.50
N ILE A 172 -15.06 1.73 -21.66
CA ILE A 172 -14.20 2.81 -21.17
C ILE A 172 -14.37 4.09 -21.99
N SER A 173 -14.57 3.99 -23.31
CA SER A 173 -14.86 5.16 -24.15
C SER A 173 -16.16 5.84 -23.72
N GLU A 174 -17.22 5.06 -23.50
CA GLU A 174 -18.51 5.58 -23.03
C GLU A 174 -18.40 6.17 -21.61
N ALA A 175 -17.67 5.51 -20.71
CA ALA A 175 -17.41 6.00 -19.37
C ALA A 175 -16.67 7.36 -19.40
N MET A 176 -15.67 7.50 -20.28
CA MET A 176 -14.94 8.75 -20.45
C MET A 176 -15.81 9.87 -21.04
N GLU A 177 -16.68 9.56 -22.01
CA GLU A 177 -17.64 10.52 -22.58
C GLU A 177 -18.63 11.00 -21.52
N LEU A 178 -19.28 10.07 -20.80
CA LEU A 178 -20.24 10.38 -19.75
C LEU A 178 -19.62 11.21 -18.61
N VAL A 179 -18.46 10.79 -18.09
CA VAL A 179 -17.79 11.54 -17.02
C VAL A 179 -17.28 12.88 -17.54
N GLY A 180 -16.81 12.95 -18.79
CA GLY A 180 -16.43 14.20 -19.44
C GLY A 180 -17.59 15.19 -19.53
N ASP A 181 -18.77 14.73 -19.92
CA ASP A 181 -20.00 15.53 -19.97
C ASP A 181 -20.42 16.01 -18.58
N LEU A 182 -20.37 15.13 -17.58
CA LEU A 182 -20.71 15.51 -16.21
C LEU A 182 -19.72 16.53 -15.63
N ILE A 183 -18.42 16.36 -15.87
CA ILE A 183 -17.39 17.33 -15.45
C ILE A 183 -17.63 18.66 -16.15
N ARG A 184 -17.89 18.67 -17.46
CA ARG A 184 -18.18 19.89 -18.23
C ARG A 184 -19.42 20.60 -17.72
N THR A 185 -20.53 19.90 -17.51
CA THR A 185 -21.79 20.50 -17.01
C THR A 185 -21.61 21.08 -15.61
N GLN A 186 -20.88 20.40 -14.73
CA GLN A 186 -20.61 20.94 -13.39
C GLN A 186 -19.66 22.13 -13.41
N ARG A 187 -18.65 22.10 -14.29
CA ARG A 187 -17.67 23.17 -14.45
C ARG A 187 -18.13 24.29 -15.36
N GLN A 188 -19.23 24.19 -16.10
CA GLN A 188 -19.82 25.33 -16.81
C GLN A 188 -20.23 26.46 -15.86
N LEU A 189 -20.29 26.19 -14.55
CA LEU A 189 -20.41 27.21 -13.52
C LEU A 189 -19.11 28.01 -13.30
N TRP A 190 -17.93 27.45 -13.60
CA TRP A 190 -16.59 28.05 -13.42
C TRP A 190 -15.72 27.85 -14.68
N ALA A 191 -15.51 28.90 -15.48
CA ALA A 191 -14.77 28.85 -16.74
C ALA A 191 -13.35 28.22 -16.59
N HIS A 192 -13.18 26.96 -17.01
CA HIS A 192 -11.91 26.23 -16.89
C HIS A 192 -11.54 25.42 -18.15
N ASP A 193 -10.23 25.16 -18.26
CA ASP A 193 -9.50 24.53 -19.36
C ASP A 193 -9.91 23.05 -19.61
N PRO A 194 -10.20 22.64 -20.87
CA PRO A 194 -10.43 21.24 -21.24
C PRO A 194 -9.33 20.25 -20.79
N ASP A 195 -8.08 20.68 -20.72
CA ASP A 195 -6.97 19.83 -20.29
C ASP A 195 -7.08 19.46 -18.80
N GLU A 196 -7.62 20.35 -17.96
CA GLU A 196 -7.81 20.08 -16.54
C GLU A 196 -8.88 19.00 -16.30
N ALA A 197 -9.97 19.02 -17.08
CA ALA A 197 -11.01 17.98 -17.01
C ALA A 197 -10.45 16.60 -17.36
N ARG A 198 -9.52 16.55 -18.33
CA ARG A 198 -8.82 15.33 -18.71
C ARG A 198 -7.90 14.83 -17.60
N GLU A 199 -7.16 15.70 -16.93
CA GLU A 199 -6.28 15.30 -15.82
C GLU A 199 -7.07 14.80 -14.60
N VAL A 200 -8.18 15.46 -14.26
CA VAL A 200 -9.12 14.99 -13.21
C VAL A 200 -9.63 13.59 -13.56
N MET A 201 -10.04 13.37 -14.81
CA MET A 201 -10.50 12.06 -15.27
C MET A 201 -9.41 10.99 -15.12
N LYS A 202 -8.17 11.29 -15.54
CA LYS A 202 -7.03 10.37 -15.36
C LYS A 202 -6.80 10.04 -13.89
N ALA A 203 -6.84 11.03 -13.01
CA ALA A 203 -6.67 10.82 -11.57
C ALA A 203 -7.74 9.87 -10.99
N ILE A 204 -9.01 10.02 -11.42
CA ILE A 204 -10.11 9.14 -11.01
C ILE A 204 -9.90 7.71 -11.54
N ILE A 205 -9.44 7.56 -12.78
CA ILE A 205 -9.12 6.26 -13.37
C ILE A 205 -7.97 5.59 -12.59
N VAL A 206 -6.88 6.31 -12.28
CA VAL A 206 -5.76 5.79 -11.48
C VAL A 206 -6.25 5.30 -10.12
N LYS A 207 -7.06 6.10 -9.42
CA LYS A 207 -7.66 5.72 -8.14
C LYS A 207 -8.53 4.47 -8.26
N THR A 208 -9.26 4.33 -9.36
CA THR A 208 -10.11 3.15 -9.62
C THR A 208 -9.29 1.88 -9.84
N ILE A 209 -8.18 1.98 -10.58
CA ILE A 209 -7.22 0.88 -10.79
C ILE A 209 -6.62 0.43 -9.45
N GLN A 210 -6.26 1.38 -8.58
CA GLN A 210 -5.74 1.11 -7.22
C GLN A 210 -6.77 0.39 -6.35
N GLU A 211 -8.02 0.87 -6.30
CA GLU A 211 -9.09 0.22 -5.53
C GLU A 211 -9.40 -1.21 -5.98
N LEU A 212 -9.30 -1.46 -7.29
CA LEU A 212 -9.50 -2.78 -7.88
C LEU A 212 -8.24 -3.65 -7.82
N LYS A 213 -7.14 -3.15 -7.24
CA LYS A 213 -5.83 -3.80 -7.14
C LYS A 213 -5.36 -4.36 -8.49
N ILE A 214 -5.52 -3.58 -9.56
CA ILE A 214 -5.04 -3.96 -10.89
C ILE A 214 -3.56 -3.60 -10.97
N ASN A 215 -2.72 -4.61 -10.79
CA ASN A 215 -1.27 -4.46 -10.67
C ASN A 215 -0.52 -5.18 -11.79
N HIS A 216 -1.16 -6.11 -12.49
CA HIS A 216 -0.59 -6.80 -13.63
C HIS A 216 -1.63 -6.87 -14.73
N VAL A 217 -1.21 -6.62 -15.96
CA VAL A 217 -2.09 -6.67 -17.13
C VAL A 217 -1.42 -7.45 -18.24
N PRO A 218 -2.15 -8.28 -19.00
CA PRO A 218 -1.62 -8.89 -20.21
C PRO A 218 -1.12 -7.82 -21.18
N TRP A 219 0.00 -8.09 -21.84
CA TRP A 219 0.70 -7.11 -22.68
C TRP A 219 1.14 -7.68 -24.03
N VAL A 220 1.70 -6.81 -24.86
CA VAL A 220 2.27 -7.18 -26.16
C VAL A 220 3.66 -7.76 -25.96
N ALA A 221 3.98 -8.83 -26.69
CA ALA A 221 5.33 -9.36 -26.73
C ALA A 221 6.28 -8.33 -27.34
N VAL A 222 7.43 -8.11 -26.69
CA VAL A 222 8.52 -7.34 -27.25
C VAL A 222 9.06 -8.16 -28.41
N GLY A 223 9.00 -7.62 -29.63
CA GLY A 223 9.60 -8.32 -30.76
C GLY A 223 11.09 -8.43 -30.53
N ASP A 224 11.65 -9.64 -30.67
CA ASP A 224 13.09 -9.83 -30.73
C ASP A 224 13.62 -8.88 -31.80
N GLY A 225 14.52 -7.97 -31.42
CA GLY A 225 14.99 -6.85 -32.26
C GLY A 225 15.65 -7.25 -33.59
N THR A 226 15.61 -8.54 -33.92
CA THR A 226 16.04 -9.18 -35.16
C THR A 226 14.97 -9.18 -36.26
N ARG A 227 13.68 -8.98 -35.95
CA ARG A 227 12.62 -8.82 -36.98
C ARG A 227 12.47 -7.35 -37.37
N GLY A 228 13.05 -7.01 -38.53
CA GLY A 228 13.25 -5.65 -39.05
C GLY A 228 12.04 -4.73 -39.20
N ARG A 229 12.34 -3.47 -39.54
CA ARG A 229 11.47 -2.32 -39.90
C ARG A 229 9.97 -2.63 -40.13
N GLY A 230 9.25 -2.96 -39.07
CA GLY A 230 7.83 -3.32 -39.11
C GLY A 230 7.04 -2.59 -38.04
N ARG A 231 5.73 -2.45 -38.25
CA ARG A 231 4.83 -1.87 -37.25
C ARG A 231 4.88 -2.72 -35.97
N PRO A 232 5.11 -2.13 -34.79
CA PRO A 232 5.16 -2.88 -33.53
C PRO A 232 3.88 -3.67 -33.32
N SER A 233 4.00 -4.89 -32.76
CA SER A 233 2.85 -5.72 -32.45
C SER A 233 1.90 -4.97 -31.52
N THR A 234 0.62 -5.00 -31.87
CA THR A 234 -0.46 -4.44 -31.04
C THR A 234 -1.30 -5.53 -30.39
N GLN A 235 -0.93 -6.79 -30.62
CA GLN A 235 -1.69 -7.93 -30.15
C GLN A 235 -1.18 -8.37 -28.78
N ILE A 236 -2.10 -8.37 -27.82
CA ILE A 236 -1.87 -8.84 -26.46
C ILE A 236 -1.72 -10.35 -26.47
N THR A 237 -0.82 -10.87 -25.63
CA THR A 237 -0.58 -12.29 -25.43
C THR A 237 -0.87 -12.66 -23.98
N HIS A 238 -1.23 -13.93 -23.71
CA HIS A 238 -1.49 -14.39 -22.33
C HIS A 238 -0.20 -14.69 -21.56
N THR A 239 0.94 -14.81 -22.25
CA THR A 239 2.25 -15.14 -21.67
C THR A 239 3.06 -13.91 -21.26
N VAL A 240 2.77 -12.72 -21.81
CA VAL A 240 3.49 -11.48 -21.48
C VAL A 240 2.61 -10.58 -20.62
N TRP A 241 3.17 -10.11 -19.50
CA TRP A 241 2.45 -9.31 -18.52
C TRP A 241 3.26 -8.08 -18.12
N LEU A 242 2.57 -6.94 -18.09
CA LEU A 242 3.11 -5.66 -17.65
C LEU A 242 2.77 -5.45 -16.16
N PRO A 243 3.78 -5.36 -15.27
CA PRO A 243 3.57 -4.90 -13.91
C PRO A 243 3.27 -3.39 -13.88
N LEU A 244 2.30 -3.00 -13.06
CA LEU A 244 1.85 -1.63 -12.82
C LEU A 244 2.20 -1.21 -11.39
N GLY A 245 2.80 -0.03 -11.23
CA GLY A 245 3.23 0.51 -9.94
C GLY A 245 4.60 1.17 -10.02
N GLU A 246 4.95 1.99 -9.03
CA GLU A 246 6.30 2.56 -8.93
C GLU A 246 7.29 1.44 -8.58
N ALA A 247 7.91 0.88 -9.61
CA ALA A 247 9.22 0.29 -9.48
C ALA A 247 10.13 1.13 -10.37
N GLU A 248 10.87 2.07 -9.77
CA GLU A 248 12.26 2.20 -10.24
C GLU A 248 12.85 0.81 -10.02
N PRO A 249 13.12 0.03 -11.08
CA PRO A 249 13.79 -1.22 -10.89
C PRO A 249 15.23 -0.84 -10.55
N LYS A 250 15.54 -0.68 -9.26
CA LYS A 250 16.90 -0.95 -8.82
C LYS A 250 17.12 -2.40 -9.23
N ARG A 251 17.86 -2.58 -10.34
CA ARG A 251 18.34 -3.87 -10.84
C ARG A 251 19.14 -4.53 -9.72
N LEU A 252 18.46 -5.13 -8.76
CA LEU A 252 19.08 -5.87 -7.69
C LEU A 252 19.24 -7.29 -8.20
N ALA A 253 20.51 -7.65 -8.29
CA ALA A 253 21.09 -8.88 -8.75
C ALA A 253 20.19 -10.09 -8.55
N MET A 254 19.89 -10.75 -9.67
CA MET A 254 19.57 -12.17 -9.74
C MET A 254 20.70 -12.95 -9.03
N MET A 255 20.59 -13.22 -7.74
CA MET A 255 21.54 -14.11 -7.06
C MET A 255 20.83 -15.18 -6.23
N SER A 256 21.15 -16.42 -6.62
CA SER A 256 21.12 -17.66 -5.84
C SER A 256 19.78 -18.17 -5.31
N CYS A 257 19.08 -18.92 -6.17
CA CYS A 257 18.37 -20.12 -5.74
C CYS A 257 19.05 -21.31 -6.44
N VAL A 258 20.11 -21.82 -5.81
CA VAL A 258 20.80 -23.05 -6.19
C VAL A 258 20.27 -24.13 -5.25
N LEU A 259 19.79 -25.26 -5.80
CA LEU A 259 19.25 -26.46 -5.10
C LEU A 259 17.73 -26.56 -4.85
N LEU A 260 16.87 -26.02 -5.72
CA LEU A 260 15.46 -26.45 -5.80
C LEU A 260 15.19 -27.02 -7.20
N ASP A 261 14.29 -28.01 -7.31
CA ASP A 261 13.77 -28.47 -8.61
C ASP A 261 13.37 -27.23 -9.43
N ALA A 262 13.75 -27.19 -10.70
CA ALA A 262 13.77 -25.96 -11.49
C ALA A 262 12.41 -25.23 -11.53
N GLY A 263 11.30 -25.96 -11.41
CA GLY A 263 9.96 -25.37 -11.25
C GLY A 263 9.78 -24.62 -9.92
N CYS A 264 10.22 -25.20 -8.80
CA CYS A 264 10.18 -24.57 -7.47
C CYS A 264 11.13 -23.38 -7.35
N ALA A 265 12.33 -23.46 -7.95
CA ALA A 265 13.28 -22.36 -7.98
C ALA A 265 12.72 -21.13 -8.74
N GLN A 266 11.98 -21.37 -9.82
CA GLN A 266 11.38 -20.33 -10.63
C GLN A 266 10.16 -19.68 -9.95
N GLU A 267 9.29 -20.49 -9.35
CA GLU A 267 8.16 -19.99 -8.55
C GLU A 267 8.66 -19.12 -7.39
N ALA A 268 9.70 -19.58 -6.68
CA ALA A 268 10.33 -18.82 -5.60
C ALA A 268 10.89 -17.46 -6.08
N LYS A 269 11.63 -17.44 -7.19
CA LYS A 269 12.19 -16.20 -7.78
C LYS A 269 11.11 -15.20 -8.15
N LEU A 270 9.99 -15.67 -8.72
CA LEU A 270 8.94 -14.75 -9.13
C LEU A 270 8.09 -14.26 -7.96
N LEU A 271 7.83 -15.13 -6.99
CA LEU A 271 7.25 -14.73 -5.71
C LEU A 271 8.10 -13.65 -5.04
N GLU A 272 9.42 -13.83 -5.00
CA GLU A 272 10.35 -12.84 -4.47
C GLU A 272 10.29 -11.53 -5.26
N SER A 273 10.33 -11.58 -6.60
CA SER A 273 10.21 -10.38 -7.45
C SER A 273 8.88 -9.65 -7.21
N CYS A 274 7.78 -10.38 -7.10
CA CYS A 274 6.48 -9.79 -6.82
C CYS A 274 6.39 -9.20 -5.41
N GLU A 275 7.00 -9.85 -4.41
CA GLU A 275 7.11 -9.29 -3.07
C GLU A 275 7.96 -8.02 -3.07
N GLN A 276 9.06 -7.98 -3.84
CA GLN A 276 9.89 -6.78 -4.00
C GLN A 276 9.13 -5.64 -4.70
N ILE A 277 8.43 -5.91 -5.81
CA ILE A 277 7.60 -4.90 -6.49
C ILE A 277 6.47 -4.44 -5.57
N ALA A 278 5.82 -5.39 -4.88
CA ALA A 278 4.81 -5.09 -3.88
C ALA A 278 5.37 -4.19 -2.80
N LEU A 279 6.59 -4.41 -2.31
CA LEU A 279 7.25 -3.60 -1.30
C LEU A 279 7.55 -2.18 -1.78
N CYS A 280 7.87 -1.98 -3.05
CA CYS A 280 8.13 -0.65 -3.64
C CYS A 280 6.86 0.15 -3.98
N ASP A 281 5.69 -0.50 -4.09
CA ASP A 281 4.44 0.20 -4.41
C ASP A 281 3.76 0.74 -3.15
N ALA A 282 3.67 2.07 -3.03
CA ALA A 282 3.04 2.77 -1.92
C ALA A 282 1.63 2.26 -1.55
N GLN A 283 0.83 1.83 -2.53
CA GLN A 283 -0.57 1.45 -2.32
C GLN A 283 -0.77 -0.04 -2.09
N THR A 284 0.25 -0.86 -2.34
CA THR A 284 0.11 -2.31 -2.22
C THR A 284 0.15 -2.73 -0.75
N SER A 285 -0.88 -3.49 -0.37
CA SER A 285 -1.02 -4.06 0.98
C SER A 285 0.24 -4.82 1.36
N TRP A 286 0.71 -4.59 2.58
CA TRP A 286 1.92 -5.20 3.12
C TRP A 286 1.62 -5.75 4.51
N SER A 287 2.42 -6.72 4.94
CA SER A 287 2.18 -7.50 6.15
C SER A 287 3.20 -7.14 7.21
N ALA A 288 2.74 -6.72 8.39
CA ALA A 288 3.61 -6.43 9.53
C ALA A 288 4.28 -7.70 10.07
N THR A 289 3.61 -8.85 9.98
CA THR A 289 4.19 -10.13 10.43
C THR A 289 5.35 -10.60 9.55
N ARG A 290 5.51 -10.02 8.35
CA ARG A 290 6.63 -10.29 7.44
C ARG A 290 7.70 -9.19 7.42
N GLN A 291 7.50 -8.09 8.16
CA GLN A 291 8.42 -6.96 8.17
C GLN A 291 8.99 -6.74 9.58
N HIS A 292 10.29 -6.97 9.72
CA HIS A 292 11.04 -6.54 10.91
C HIS A 292 11.29 -5.02 10.85
N LEU A 293 11.50 -4.39 12.01
CA LEU A 293 11.81 -2.95 12.07
C LEU A 293 13.13 -2.62 11.36
N THR A 294 14.05 -3.57 11.26
CA THR A 294 15.27 -3.48 10.43
C THR A 294 14.98 -3.19 8.96
N ASN A 295 13.86 -3.67 8.42
CA ASN A 295 13.47 -3.47 7.03
C ASN A 295 12.46 -2.32 6.87
N TYR A 296 12.09 -1.62 7.95
CA TYR A 296 11.01 -0.63 7.90
C TYR A 296 11.32 0.54 6.95
N TYR A 297 12.59 0.90 6.78
CA TYR A 297 13.02 1.91 5.81
C TYR A 297 12.57 1.61 4.37
N LYS A 298 12.35 0.33 4.02
CA LYS A 298 11.86 -0.10 2.70
C LYS A 298 10.37 0.19 2.51
N VAL A 299 9.60 0.36 3.58
CA VAL A 299 8.13 0.49 3.56
C VAL A 299 7.64 1.84 4.10
N LEU A 300 8.54 2.80 4.34
CA LEU A 300 8.19 4.16 4.78
C LEU A 300 7.25 4.90 3.81
N HIS A 301 7.31 4.56 2.52
CA HIS A 301 6.50 5.17 1.47
C HIS A 301 5.08 4.57 1.38
N LYS A 302 4.77 3.54 2.17
CA LYS A 302 3.46 2.89 2.16
C LYS A 302 2.37 3.82 2.65
N GLN A 303 1.29 3.88 1.88
CA GLN A 303 0.09 4.71 2.10
C GLN A 303 -1.13 3.89 2.56
N CYS A 304 -1.03 2.55 2.53
CA CYS A 304 -2.13 1.68 2.93
C CYS A 304 -1.90 1.07 4.32
N LEU A 305 -3.03 0.73 4.97
CA LEU A 305 -3.01 -0.05 6.20
C LEU A 305 -2.36 -1.41 5.99
N LEU A 306 -1.84 -1.96 7.08
CA LEU A 306 -1.33 -3.32 7.15
C LEU A 306 -2.39 -4.34 6.74
N SER A 307 -1.98 -5.41 6.07
CA SER A 307 -2.86 -6.50 5.63
C SER A 307 -3.57 -7.21 6.79
N GLU A 308 -2.95 -7.19 7.96
CA GLU A 308 -3.48 -7.68 9.21
C GLU A 308 -4.61 -6.80 9.75
N TRP A 309 -4.68 -5.54 9.32
CA TRP A 309 -5.75 -4.65 9.72
C TRP A 309 -7.05 -5.10 9.06
N THR A 310 -7.94 -5.71 9.85
CA THR A 310 -9.27 -6.10 9.36
C THR A 310 -10.31 -5.94 10.46
N TYR A 311 -11.54 -5.59 10.08
CA TYR A 311 -12.66 -5.53 11.02
C TYR A 311 -12.87 -6.86 11.78
N LYS A 312 -12.58 -8.00 11.14
CA LYS A 312 -12.69 -9.33 11.76
C LYS A 312 -11.73 -9.51 12.94
N ASN A 313 -10.51 -8.96 12.82
CA ASN A 313 -9.48 -9.05 13.87
C ASN A 313 -9.81 -8.21 15.11
N ALA A 314 -10.71 -7.23 14.99
CA ALA A 314 -11.13 -6.36 16.09
C ALA A 314 -12.13 -7.01 17.08
N SER A 315 -12.73 -8.16 16.74
CA SER A 315 -13.74 -8.85 17.57
C SER A 315 -14.81 -7.91 18.14
N ILE A 316 -15.41 -7.07 17.28
CA ILE A 316 -16.41 -6.06 17.70
C ILE A 316 -17.78 -6.71 17.84
N GLN A 317 -18.38 -6.56 19.01
CA GLN A 317 -19.76 -7.01 19.26
C GLN A 317 -20.74 -6.11 18.50
N ALA A 318 -21.83 -6.70 17.99
CA ALA A 318 -22.82 -5.97 17.18
C ALA A 318 -23.49 -4.77 17.90
N LYS A 319 -23.53 -4.80 19.24
CA LYS A 319 -24.13 -3.75 20.07
C LYS A 319 -23.21 -2.55 20.32
N ASP A 320 -21.92 -2.67 20.01
CA ASP A 320 -20.93 -1.60 20.24
C ASP A 320 -20.88 -0.65 19.04
N THR A 321 -21.79 0.34 19.06
CA THR A 321 -21.98 1.31 17.97
C THR A 321 -20.74 2.15 17.74
N LEU A 322 -20.12 2.69 18.81
CA LEU A 322 -18.94 3.54 18.70
C LEU A 322 -17.74 2.76 18.14
N SER A 323 -17.43 1.57 18.67
CA SER A 323 -16.34 0.77 18.12
C SER A 323 -16.61 0.43 16.65
N LYS A 324 -17.83 0.04 16.29
CA LYS A 324 -18.15 -0.26 14.89
C LYS A 324 -17.89 0.95 13.98
N GLU A 325 -18.37 2.13 14.38
CA GLU A 325 -18.19 3.37 13.62
C GLU A 325 -16.71 3.72 13.43
N VAL A 326 -15.95 3.70 14.53
CA VAL A 326 -14.49 3.96 14.53
C VAL A 326 -13.75 3.03 13.57
N TYR A 327 -14.00 1.72 13.67
CA TYR A 327 -13.30 0.75 12.84
C TYR A 327 -13.76 0.82 11.37
N MET A 328 -14.99 1.23 11.08
CA MET A 328 -15.40 1.47 9.69
C MET A 328 -14.81 2.77 9.10
N TRP A 329 -14.59 3.78 9.94
CA TRP A 329 -14.03 5.07 9.54
C TRP A 329 -12.55 5.00 9.20
N LEU A 330 -11.76 4.22 9.96
CA LEU A 330 -10.30 4.26 9.88
C LEU A 330 -9.72 3.96 8.49
N PRO A 331 -10.19 2.96 7.71
CA PRO A 331 -9.67 2.71 6.36
C PRO A 331 -9.81 3.87 5.40
N GLU A 332 -10.86 4.68 5.57
CA GLU A 332 -11.12 5.86 4.72
C GLU A 332 -10.31 7.07 5.19
N ALA A 333 -9.99 7.15 6.48
CA ALA A 333 -9.26 8.26 7.08
C ALA A 333 -7.74 8.06 7.11
N TYR A 334 -7.25 6.84 6.85
CA TYR A 334 -5.85 6.50 6.95
C TYR A 334 -5.01 7.16 5.86
N ASP A 335 -4.00 7.94 6.27
CA ASP A 335 -3.05 8.60 5.38
C ASP A 335 -1.70 8.75 6.07
N SER A 336 -0.77 7.81 5.83
CA SER A 336 0.58 7.85 6.41
C SER A 336 1.53 8.85 5.74
N ILE A 337 1.17 9.43 4.60
CA ILE A 337 2.03 10.43 3.95
C ILE A 337 1.75 11.81 4.52
N ASN A 338 0.47 12.20 4.56
CA ASN A 338 0.10 13.54 4.97
C ASN A 338 -0.17 13.65 6.47
N LYS A 339 -0.28 12.52 7.20
CA LYS A 339 -0.48 12.53 8.66
C LYS A 339 0.64 11.77 9.39
N PRO A 340 1.61 12.47 9.99
CA PRO A 340 2.70 11.86 10.77
C PRO A 340 2.23 10.90 11.85
N LEU A 341 1.11 11.21 12.52
CA LEU A 341 0.49 10.35 13.53
C LEU A 341 0.21 8.94 12.99
N HIS A 342 -0.27 8.85 11.75
CA HIS A 342 -0.63 7.57 11.13
C HIS A 342 0.62 6.74 10.83
N ALA A 343 1.68 7.39 10.33
CA ALA A 343 2.96 6.74 10.07
C ALA A 343 3.63 6.26 11.37
N LEU A 344 3.69 7.12 12.39
CA LEU A 344 4.18 6.76 13.74
C LEU A 344 3.40 5.59 14.32
N THR A 345 2.08 5.58 14.16
CA THR A 345 1.21 4.49 14.62
C THR A 345 1.59 3.14 14.00
N MET A 346 2.03 3.11 12.73
CA MET A 346 2.51 1.87 12.12
C MET A 346 3.79 1.37 12.79
N VAL A 347 4.73 2.26 13.11
CA VAL A 347 5.96 1.88 13.82
C VAL A 347 5.63 1.34 15.21
N ILE A 348 4.74 2.02 15.94
CA ILE A 348 4.29 1.59 17.27
C ILE A 348 3.64 0.21 17.20
N SER A 349 2.80 -0.05 16.19
CA SER A 349 2.20 -1.37 15.98
C SER A 349 3.25 -2.47 15.71
N LEU A 350 4.32 -2.16 15.00
CA LEU A 350 5.45 -3.09 14.78
C LEU A 350 6.27 -3.31 16.05
N VAL A 351 6.47 -2.26 16.87
CA VAL A 351 7.08 -2.40 18.20
C VAL A 351 6.24 -3.35 19.05
N PHE A 352 4.92 -3.13 19.15
CA PHE A 352 4.04 -4.02 19.91
C PHE A 352 4.13 -5.46 19.40
N LEU A 353 4.18 -5.66 18.09
CA LEU A 353 4.31 -6.98 17.49
C LEU A 353 5.58 -7.70 17.95
N GLY A 354 6.73 -7.02 17.93
CA GLY A 354 7.98 -7.59 18.42
C GLY A 354 8.08 -7.74 19.93
N MET A 355 7.22 -7.03 20.67
CA MET A 355 7.11 -7.17 22.11
C MET A 355 6.14 -8.28 22.54
N LEU A 356 5.32 -8.88 21.66
CA LEU A 356 4.36 -9.91 22.09
C LEU A 356 5.06 -11.19 22.51
N PRO A 357 4.66 -11.84 23.62
CA PRO A 357 3.58 -11.49 24.57
C PRO A 357 3.99 -10.57 25.74
N MET A 358 5.23 -10.09 25.78
CA MET A 358 5.79 -9.17 26.78
C MET A 358 5.44 -7.69 26.51
N CYS A 359 4.16 -7.37 26.31
CA CYS A 359 3.71 -6.02 25.97
C CYS A 359 2.91 -5.33 27.10
N PHE A 360 3.05 -5.79 28.34
CA PHE A 360 2.31 -5.24 29.48
C PHE A 360 3.21 -4.44 30.43
N PRO A 361 2.67 -3.43 31.14
CA PRO A 361 3.38 -2.80 32.23
C PRO A 361 3.50 -3.72 33.45
N LEU A 362 4.57 -3.53 34.23
CA LEU A 362 4.76 -4.18 35.53
C LEU A 362 3.57 -3.87 36.47
N LEU A 363 3.25 -4.79 37.40
CA LEU A 363 2.13 -4.59 38.33
C LEU A 363 2.45 -3.52 39.37
N ASP A 364 3.68 -3.53 39.88
CA ASP A 364 4.09 -2.78 41.08
C ASP A 364 4.82 -1.48 40.75
N PHE A 365 4.46 -0.85 39.64
CA PHE A 365 5.02 0.45 39.28
C PHE A 365 4.46 1.54 40.20
N SER A 366 5.32 2.10 41.04
CA SER A 366 4.99 3.24 41.89
C SER A 366 5.51 4.54 41.27
N THR A 367 4.69 5.58 41.31
CA THR A 367 5.07 6.96 40.94
C THR A 367 5.39 7.82 42.16
N GLU A 368 5.44 7.22 43.35
CA GLU A 368 5.78 7.92 44.59
C GLU A 368 7.18 8.54 44.51
N GLY A 369 7.29 9.78 45.00
CA GLY A 369 8.55 10.53 45.00
C GLY A 369 8.93 11.18 43.67
N VAL A 370 8.15 11.02 42.60
CA VAL A 370 8.41 11.73 41.34
C VAL A 370 7.86 13.15 41.40
N THR A 371 8.77 14.12 41.45
CA THR A 371 8.45 15.55 41.61
C THR A 371 8.27 16.30 40.29
N SER A 372 8.58 15.69 39.15
CA SER A 372 8.64 16.34 37.83
C SER A 372 7.90 15.54 36.77
N MET A 373 7.05 16.19 35.97
CA MET A 373 6.29 15.56 34.87
C MET A 373 7.17 15.03 33.74
N PRO A 374 8.24 15.74 33.31
CA PRO A 374 9.26 15.15 32.42
C PRO A 374 9.85 13.87 32.98
N ARG A 375 10.28 13.88 34.25
CA ARG A 375 10.86 12.70 34.90
C ARG A 375 9.86 11.54 35.00
N LEU A 376 8.58 11.84 35.23
CA LEU A 376 7.51 10.83 35.22
C LEU A 376 7.32 10.22 33.84
N THR A 377 7.38 11.04 32.78
CA THR A 377 7.30 10.57 31.39
C THR A 377 8.46 9.62 31.07
N ASP A 378 9.69 10.02 31.40
CA ASP A 378 10.89 9.20 31.18
C ASP A 378 10.86 7.91 32.00
N MET A 379 10.33 7.97 33.23
CA MET A 379 10.16 6.80 34.09
C MET A 379 9.13 5.81 33.52
N VAL A 380 8.01 6.30 32.96
CA VAL A 380 7.00 5.45 32.30
C VAL A 380 7.54 4.86 30.99
N ALA A 381 8.28 5.65 30.21
CA ALA A 381 8.94 5.22 28.97
C ALA A 381 9.89 4.04 29.23
N ASN A 382 10.74 4.16 30.25
CA ASN A 382 11.76 3.16 30.59
C ASN A 382 11.31 2.09 31.59
N MET A 383 10.03 2.07 31.97
CA MET A 383 9.50 1.02 32.84
C MET A 383 9.76 -0.36 32.18
N PRO A 384 10.03 -1.42 32.95
CA PRO A 384 10.15 -2.76 32.39
C PRO A 384 8.87 -3.25 31.73
N TRP A 385 9.03 -4.09 30.71
CA TRP A 385 7.93 -4.85 30.12
C TRP A 385 7.69 -6.14 30.90
N ALA A 386 6.43 -6.56 31.01
CA ALA A 386 6.01 -7.73 31.75
C ALA A 386 5.26 -8.70 30.84
N LEU A 387 5.55 -9.99 31.01
CA LEU A 387 4.77 -11.07 30.45
C LEU A 387 3.43 -11.18 31.21
N ARG A 388 2.33 -11.32 30.48
CA ARG A 388 1.05 -11.71 31.08
C ARG A 388 0.34 -12.73 30.23
N GLU A 389 -0.11 -13.80 30.87
CA GLU A 389 -0.94 -14.82 30.24
C GLU A 389 -2.37 -14.29 30.09
N LYS A 390 -2.60 -13.55 29.00
CA LYS A 390 -3.96 -13.14 28.59
C LYS A 390 -4.34 -13.83 27.29
N LYS A 391 -5.59 -14.27 27.21
CA LYS A 391 -6.15 -14.88 25.99
C LYS A 391 -5.92 -13.95 24.78
N GLY A 392 -5.23 -14.48 23.78
CA GLY A 392 -4.91 -13.76 22.53
C GLY A 392 -3.71 -12.82 22.59
N ALA A 393 -2.99 -12.72 23.72
CA ALA A 393 -1.78 -11.90 23.86
C ALA A 393 -0.58 -12.38 23.01
N THR A 394 -0.69 -13.53 22.37
CA THR A 394 0.31 -14.09 21.44
C THR A 394 -0.11 -13.95 19.98
N ILE A 395 -1.32 -13.46 19.71
CA ILE A 395 -1.87 -13.42 18.34
C ILE A 395 -1.66 -12.02 17.77
N ALA A 396 -0.73 -11.93 16.83
CA ALA A 396 -0.28 -10.68 16.21
C ALA A 396 -1.37 -9.87 15.47
N PRO A 397 -2.17 -10.43 14.53
CA PRO A 397 -3.06 -9.61 13.70
C PRO A 397 -4.14 -8.82 14.47
N PRO A 398 -4.81 -9.37 15.50
CA PRO A 398 -5.70 -8.61 16.37
C PRO A 398 -5.01 -7.44 17.07
N PHE A 399 -3.78 -7.62 17.55
CA PHE A 399 -3.04 -6.57 18.24
C PHE A 399 -2.72 -5.39 17.33
N ILE A 400 -2.20 -5.66 16.12
CA ILE A 400 -1.94 -4.62 15.10
C ILE A 400 -3.21 -3.81 14.84
N THR A 401 -4.32 -4.51 14.63
CA THR A 401 -5.64 -3.90 14.37
C THR A 401 -6.07 -3.01 15.53
N MET A 402 -5.95 -3.49 16.77
CA MET A 402 -6.39 -2.77 17.96
C MET A 402 -5.49 -1.59 18.32
N VAL A 403 -4.16 -1.74 18.28
CA VAL A 403 -3.20 -0.66 18.59
C VAL A 403 -3.33 0.46 17.57
N THR A 404 -3.34 0.11 16.28
CA THR A 404 -3.47 1.08 15.20
C THR A 404 -4.74 1.90 15.35
N THR A 405 -5.87 1.20 15.54
CA THR A 405 -7.15 1.88 15.68
C THR A 405 -7.22 2.70 16.94
N PHE A 406 -6.73 2.20 18.08
CA PHE A 406 -6.76 2.93 19.35
C PHE A 406 -6.01 4.26 19.24
N ILE A 407 -4.75 4.25 18.77
CA ILE A 407 -3.93 5.47 18.70
C ILE A 407 -4.57 6.51 17.78
N ILE A 408 -4.84 6.15 16.52
CA ILE A 408 -5.37 7.10 15.53
C ILE A 408 -6.72 7.64 15.99
N THR A 409 -7.58 6.78 16.52
CA THR A 409 -8.92 7.21 16.98
C THR A 409 -8.85 8.16 18.15
N VAL A 410 -8.00 7.86 19.12
CA VAL A 410 -7.88 8.66 20.34
C VAL A 410 -7.17 10.00 20.06
N MET A 411 -6.23 10.02 19.12
CA MET A 411 -5.40 11.20 18.84
C MET A 411 -5.93 12.08 17.69
N ASP A 412 -6.58 11.53 16.65
CA ASP A 412 -7.11 12.32 15.52
C ASP A 412 -8.45 12.98 15.90
N PRO A 413 -8.53 14.33 15.99
CA PRO A 413 -9.76 15.03 16.39
C PRO A 413 -10.97 14.79 15.47
N LYS A 414 -10.75 14.35 14.23
CA LYS A 414 -11.82 14.08 13.25
C LYS A 414 -12.48 12.71 13.46
N SER A 415 -11.93 11.87 14.35
CA SER A 415 -12.42 10.53 14.60
C SER A 415 -13.85 10.54 15.20
N PRO A 416 -14.64 9.48 14.98
CA PRO A 416 -15.93 9.31 15.63
C PRO A 416 -15.86 9.35 17.16
N PHE A 417 -14.72 8.97 17.75
CA PHE A 417 -14.52 8.99 19.20
C PHE A 417 -14.61 10.40 19.80
N HIS A 418 -14.06 11.42 19.12
CA HIS A 418 -14.17 12.80 19.58
C HIS A 418 -15.56 13.39 19.36
N LYS A 419 -16.24 12.97 18.29
CA LYS A 419 -17.62 13.38 17.96
C LYS A 419 -18.66 12.77 18.90
N CYS A 420 -18.35 11.62 19.50
CA CYS A 420 -19.24 10.98 20.46
C CYS A 420 -19.39 11.84 21.72
N LYS A 421 -20.63 12.20 22.07
CA LYS A 421 -20.93 12.98 23.28
C LYS A 421 -21.13 12.11 24.53
N ASP A 422 -21.41 10.82 24.35
CA ASP A 422 -21.67 9.91 25.47
C ASP A 422 -20.36 9.40 26.10
N PRO A 423 -20.05 9.78 27.36
CA PRO A 423 -18.86 9.33 28.05
C PRO A 423 -18.87 7.81 28.32
N ALA A 424 -20.04 7.17 28.45
CA ALA A 424 -20.14 5.73 28.67
C ALA A 424 -19.69 4.95 27.43
N CYS A 425 -20.05 5.42 26.23
CA CYS A 425 -19.55 4.88 24.97
C CYS A 425 -18.02 4.98 24.88
N LYS A 426 -17.43 6.15 25.19
CA LYS A 426 -15.96 6.32 25.19
C LYS A 426 -15.27 5.40 26.20
N LYS A 427 -15.81 5.31 27.42
CA LYS A 427 -15.29 4.43 28.47
C LYS A 427 -15.32 2.97 28.05
N THR A 428 -16.40 2.53 27.39
CA THR A 428 -16.56 1.17 26.87
C THR A 428 -15.51 0.87 25.80
N PHE A 429 -15.32 1.80 24.84
CA PHE A 429 -14.29 1.69 23.81
C PHE A 429 -12.89 1.55 24.43
N VAL A 430 -12.52 2.43 25.38
CA VAL A 430 -11.20 2.37 26.04
C VAL A 430 -11.02 1.09 26.85
N SER A 431 -12.03 0.70 27.64
CA SER A 431 -11.98 -0.51 28.48
C SER A 431 -11.70 -1.78 27.68
N LYS A 432 -12.30 -1.89 26.48
CA LYS A 432 -12.05 -3.00 25.55
C LYS A 432 -10.56 -3.18 25.24
N HIS A 433 -9.87 -2.09 24.94
CA HIS A 433 -8.45 -2.08 24.58
C HIS A 433 -7.55 -2.28 25.81
N THR A 434 -7.91 -1.66 26.95
CA THR A 434 -7.16 -1.79 28.22
C THR A 434 -7.04 -3.24 28.69
N SER A 435 -8.07 -4.06 28.44
CA SER A 435 -8.04 -5.49 28.74
C SER A 435 -6.86 -6.24 28.07
N LYS A 436 -6.36 -5.73 26.94
CA LYS A 436 -5.23 -6.25 26.16
C LYS A 436 -3.91 -5.52 26.42
N GLY A 437 -3.86 -4.64 27.42
CA GLY A 437 -2.68 -3.81 27.69
C GLY A 437 -2.55 -2.60 26.75
N ILE A 438 -3.55 -2.36 25.89
CA ILE A 438 -3.61 -1.20 25.00
C ILE A 438 -4.36 -0.10 25.74
N ASN A 439 -3.63 0.67 26.55
CA ASN A 439 -4.18 1.75 27.35
C ASN A 439 -3.33 3.01 27.22
N VAL A 440 -3.85 4.12 27.75
CA VAL A 440 -3.25 5.45 27.63
C VAL A 440 -1.83 5.50 28.18
N MET A 441 -1.57 4.90 29.34
CA MET A 441 -0.23 4.84 29.93
C MET A 441 0.75 4.06 29.04
N ASN A 442 0.37 2.86 28.61
CA ASN A 442 1.27 1.95 27.91
C ASN A 442 1.48 2.30 26.43
N VAL A 443 0.50 2.97 25.81
CA VAL A 443 0.50 3.27 24.37
C VAL A 443 0.78 4.73 24.09
N LEU A 444 0.23 5.67 24.88
CA LEU A 444 0.40 7.10 24.62
C LEU A 444 1.56 7.68 25.43
N LEU A 445 1.63 7.45 26.75
CA LEU A 445 2.72 8.01 27.56
C LEU A 445 4.06 7.34 27.26
N ARG A 446 4.12 6.00 27.26
CA ARG A 446 5.37 5.26 27.04
C ARG A 446 6.00 5.50 25.66
N PHE A 447 5.19 5.82 24.66
CA PHE A 447 5.66 6.18 23.31
C PHE A 447 5.75 7.70 23.09
N HIS A 448 5.69 8.48 24.17
CA HIS A 448 5.78 9.94 24.14
C HIS A 448 4.78 10.62 23.20
N LEU A 449 3.58 10.05 23.03
CA LEU A 449 2.44 10.66 22.31
C LEU A 449 1.52 11.46 23.24
N ALA A 450 1.77 11.42 24.55
CA ALA A 450 1.07 12.22 25.54
C ALA A 450 2.02 12.59 26.68
N ARG A 451 1.61 13.58 27.48
CA ARG A 451 2.28 14.00 28.71
C ARG A 451 1.38 13.76 29.91
N PRO A 452 1.95 13.44 31.08
CA PRO A 452 1.18 13.38 32.31
C PRO A 452 0.75 14.79 32.74
N LEU A 453 -0.50 14.90 33.19
CA LEU A 453 -1.05 16.10 33.84
C LEU A 453 -1.01 15.96 35.36
N THR A 454 -0.95 14.73 35.87
CA THR A 454 -0.93 14.42 37.30
C THR A 454 0.19 13.45 37.62
N SER A 455 0.66 13.43 38.87
CA SER A 455 1.63 12.44 39.36
C SER A 455 1.03 11.04 39.56
N LYS A 456 -0.30 10.92 39.51
CA LYS A 456 -1.07 9.69 39.79
C LYS A 456 -1.34 8.90 38.51
N ILE A 457 -0.32 8.70 37.69
CA ILE A 457 -0.43 7.90 36.47
C ILE A 457 -0.55 6.41 36.82
N SER A 458 -1.52 5.74 36.22
CA SER A 458 -1.76 4.31 36.41
C SER A 458 -2.37 3.67 35.15
N LYS A 459 -2.67 2.37 35.19
CA LYS A 459 -3.36 1.66 34.11
C LYS A 459 -4.75 2.21 33.81
N GLY A 460 -5.37 2.87 34.80
CA GLY A 460 -6.69 3.48 34.69
C GLY A 460 -6.66 4.95 34.24
N SER A 461 -5.49 5.50 33.92
CA SER A 461 -5.36 6.91 33.55
C SER A 461 -6.28 7.28 32.39
N GLN A 462 -7.02 8.37 32.59
CA GLN A 462 -8.00 8.89 31.65
C GLN A 462 -7.39 9.97 30.77
N LEU A 463 -7.71 9.88 29.48
CA LEU A 463 -7.35 10.89 28.50
C LEU A 463 -7.97 12.25 28.88
N TYR A 464 -7.19 13.33 28.76
CA TYR A 464 -7.53 14.71 29.10
C TYR A 464 -7.74 15.03 30.59
N GLN A 465 -7.71 14.03 31.47
CA GLN A 465 -7.74 14.24 32.93
C GLN A 465 -6.38 13.97 33.55
N ASP A 466 -5.82 12.80 33.27
CA ASP A 466 -4.52 12.38 33.81
C ASP A 466 -3.39 12.63 32.83
N VAL A 467 -3.72 12.77 31.54
CA VAL A 467 -2.75 12.91 30.45
C VAL A 467 -3.27 13.85 29.35
N ALA A 468 -2.36 14.56 28.70
CA ALA A 468 -2.66 15.39 27.54
C ALA A 468 -1.92 14.86 26.31
N PRO A 469 -2.59 14.64 25.16
CA PRO A 469 -1.93 14.45 23.88
C PRO A 469 -0.89 15.54 23.60
N ILE A 470 0.22 15.18 22.94
CA ILE A 470 1.15 16.18 22.38
C ILE A 470 0.52 16.87 21.16
N SER A 471 1.05 18.04 20.76
CA SER A 471 0.54 18.77 19.59
C SER A 471 0.91 18.09 18.26
N ASP A 472 0.19 18.42 17.19
CA ASP A 472 0.49 17.91 15.84
C ASP A 472 1.92 18.27 15.39
N ASP A 473 2.43 19.46 15.76
CA ASP A 473 3.81 19.88 15.47
C ASP A 473 4.84 18.97 16.16
N GLU A 474 4.57 18.56 17.39
CA GLU A 474 5.44 17.63 18.11
C GLU A 474 5.40 16.22 17.51
N ILE A 475 4.22 15.78 17.06
CA ILE A 475 4.06 14.51 16.34
C ILE A 475 4.84 14.56 15.03
N GLN A 476 4.74 15.65 14.26
CA GLN A 476 5.50 15.88 13.03
C GLN A 476 7.00 15.86 13.30
N LEU A 477 7.48 16.60 14.31
CA LEU A 477 8.89 16.63 14.67
C LEU A 477 9.40 15.23 15.05
N LYS A 478 8.65 14.51 15.88
CA LYS A 478 8.99 13.14 16.30
C LYS A 478 9.06 12.19 15.11
N TRP A 479 8.09 12.27 14.20
CA TRP A 479 8.08 11.46 12.98
C TRP A 479 9.30 11.74 12.10
N GLU A 480 9.64 13.01 11.86
CA GLU A 480 10.79 13.35 11.01
C GLU A 480 12.11 12.89 11.63
N ARG A 481 12.28 12.98 12.95
CA ARG A 481 13.47 12.44 13.63
C ARG A 481 13.59 10.94 13.47
N MET A 482 12.52 10.19 13.75
CA MET A 482 12.49 8.74 13.54
C MET A 482 12.73 8.34 12.08
N LYS A 483 12.07 9.02 11.14
CA LYS A 483 12.22 8.79 9.71
C LYS A 483 13.66 9.02 9.26
N ARG A 484 14.35 10.04 9.79
CA ARG A 484 15.79 10.26 9.54
C ARG A 484 16.63 9.07 10.02
N HIS A 485 16.35 8.49 11.19
CA HIS A 485 17.05 7.29 11.67
C HIS A 485 16.86 6.12 10.70
N PHE A 486 15.64 5.81 10.28
CA PHE A 486 15.39 4.74 9.31
C PHE A 486 16.04 5.00 7.94
N ILE A 487 15.98 6.22 7.41
CA ILE A 487 16.52 6.54 6.09
C ILE A 487 18.06 6.54 6.10
N LYS A 488 18.69 7.24 7.06
CA LYS A 488 20.14 7.38 7.13
C LYS A 488 20.80 6.07 7.59
N GLY A 489 20.26 5.45 8.64
CA GLY A 489 20.81 4.24 9.24
C GLY A 489 20.40 2.94 8.53
N LYS A 490 19.38 2.98 7.65
CA LYS A 490 18.83 1.79 6.96
C LYS A 490 18.52 0.67 7.96
N GLU A 491 19.16 -0.50 7.79
CA GLU A 491 18.98 -1.66 8.67
C GLU A 491 19.39 -1.40 10.13
N TYR A 492 20.39 -0.54 10.34
CA TYR A 492 20.95 -0.20 11.65
C TYR A 492 20.28 1.00 12.33
N GLY A 493 19.49 1.78 11.57
CA GLY A 493 18.78 2.95 12.11
C GLY A 493 17.59 2.58 12.98
N SER A 494 17.13 1.33 12.90
CA SER A 494 15.96 0.84 13.63
C SER A 494 16.13 0.90 15.14
N PHE A 495 17.31 0.58 15.69
CA PHE A 495 17.57 0.65 17.13
C PHE A 495 17.44 2.09 17.65
N ASP A 496 18.15 3.04 17.05
CA ASP A 496 18.11 4.45 17.45
C ASP A 496 16.70 5.05 17.34
N ALA A 497 15.96 4.70 16.27
CA ALA A 497 14.58 5.13 16.11
C ALA A 497 13.68 4.64 17.26
N ILE A 498 13.90 3.41 17.76
CA ILE A 498 13.13 2.89 18.89
C ILE A 498 13.58 3.49 20.22
N VAL A 499 14.87 3.75 20.42
CA VAL A 499 15.35 4.46 21.61
C VAL A 499 14.65 5.82 21.73
N GLU A 500 14.58 6.58 20.63
CA GLU A 500 13.89 7.87 20.60
C GLU A 500 12.37 7.74 20.80
N LEU A 501 11.75 6.70 20.26
CA LEU A 501 10.30 6.51 20.31
C LEU A 501 9.80 5.96 21.65
N ALA A 502 10.46 4.96 22.21
CA ALA A 502 9.95 4.09 23.28
C ALA A 502 10.99 3.76 24.37
N GLY A 503 12.14 4.44 24.37
CA GLY A 503 13.21 4.27 25.35
C GLY A 503 14.13 3.08 25.10
N GLU A 504 15.27 3.09 25.81
CA GLU A 504 16.34 2.10 25.66
C GLU A 504 15.89 0.69 26.02
N HIS A 505 15.08 0.55 27.07
CA HIS A 505 14.62 -0.76 27.52
C HIS A 505 13.82 -1.49 26.42
N THR A 506 12.96 -0.77 25.70
CA THR A 506 12.20 -1.32 24.57
C THR A 506 13.13 -1.67 23.40
N ALA A 507 14.09 -0.80 23.07
CA ALA A 507 15.03 -1.04 21.99
C ALA A 507 15.91 -2.28 22.24
N HIS A 508 16.44 -2.44 23.45
CA HIS A 508 17.24 -3.62 23.83
C HIS A 508 16.42 -4.91 23.83
N HIS A 509 15.15 -4.85 24.22
CA HIS A 509 14.27 -5.99 24.13
C HIS A 509 14.10 -6.44 22.67
N LEU A 510 13.74 -5.51 21.79
CA LEU A 510 13.59 -5.79 20.37
C LEU A 510 14.89 -6.23 19.72
N LEU A 511 16.04 -5.76 20.19
CA LEU A 511 17.35 -6.21 19.72
C LEU A 511 17.57 -7.68 20.06
N LYS A 512 17.25 -8.09 21.29
CA LYS A 512 17.35 -9.48 21.73
C LYS A 512 16.47 -10.40 20.88
N GLU A 513 15.27 -9.94 20.53
CA GLU A 513 14.32 -10.66 19.68
C GLU A 513 14.59 -10.48 18.16
N GLN A 514 15.71 -9.86 17.77
CA GLN A 514 16.10 -9.62 16.37
C GLN A 514 15.08 -8.82 15.54
N TRP A 515 14.31 -7.95 16.19
CA TRP A 515 13.39 -7.01 15.53
C TRP A 515 14.09 -5.75 15.05
N VAL A 516 15.13 -5.32 15.75
CA VAL A 516 16.01 -4.19 15.40
C VAL A 516 17.46 -4.67 15.34
N ASN A 517 18.31 -3.93 14.63
CA ASN A 517 19.75 -4.16 14.59
C ASN A 517 20.45 -2.95 15.18
N THR A 518 21.52 -3.18 15.93
CA THR A 518 22.52 -2.15 16.19
C THR A 518 23.45 -2.08 15.00
N GLY A 519 23.84 -0.87 14.58
CA GLY A 519 25.06 -0.70 13.79
C GLY A 519 26.16 -1.48 14.51
N GLY A 520 26.97 -2.24 13.76
CA GLY A 520 28.06 -3.03 14.34
C GLY A 520 28.92 -2.23 15.34
N PRO A 521 29.86 -2.87 16.07
CA PRO A 521 30.41 -2.42 17.36
C PRO A 521 31.06 -1.01 17.46
N VAL A 522 31.02 -0.21 16.41
CA VAL A 522 31.60 1.13 16.26
C VAL A 522 30.81 2.23 17.00
N HIS A 523 29.54 2.04 17.38
CA HIS A 523 28.73 3.09 18.05
C HIS A 523 28.58 2.97 19.57
N MET A 524 29.20 1.97 20.23
CA MET A 524 29.23 1.93 21.70
C MET A 524 30.34 2.80 22.31
N ILE A 525 31.11 3.51 21.49
CA ILE A 525 32.11 4.49 21.96
C ILE A 525 31.60 5.87 21.53
N ALA A 526 31.37 6.76 22.50
CA ALA A 526 30.89 8.14 22.36
C ALA A 526 29.37 8.36 22.26
N ARG A 527 28.65 8.12 23.36
CA ARG A 527 27.41 8.85 23.70
C ARG A 527 27.44 9.32 25.16
N HIS A 528 28.41 10.17 25.48
CA HIS A 528 28.37 11.06 26.65
C HIS A 528 28.79 12.45 26.19
N ASP A 529 27.96 13.12 25.41
CA ASP A 529 27.95 14.58 25.29
C ASP A 529 26.55 15.04 24.85
N PRO A 530 25.93 16.03 25.52
CA PRO A 530 24.63 16.54 25.12
C PRO A 530 24.74 17.38 23.84
N ILE A 531 23.89 17.06 22.87
CA ILE A 531 23.83 17.68 21.55
C ILE A 531 23.45 19.17 21.67
N ALA A 532 24.45 20.02 21.50
CA ALA A 532 24.33 21.38 21.01
C ALA A 532 24.87 21.43 19.57
N ILE A 533 24.12 20.88 18.61
CA ILE A 533 24.37 21.07 17.17
C ILE A 533 22.98 21.26 16.53
N CYS A 534 22.46 22.49 16.46
CA CYS A 534 22.73 23.56 15.49
C CYS A 534 21.65 23.56 14.38
N ASP A 535 20.75 24.54 14.47
CA ASP A 535 19.65 24.86 13.53
C ASP A 535 20.15 25.33 12.13
N GLN A 536 21.45 25.26 11.86
CA GLN A 536 22.04 25.77 10.62
C GLN A 536 21.74 24.89 9.39
N GLU A 537 21.65 23.56 9.56
CA GLU A 537 21.42 22.64 8.43
C GLU A 537 19.96 22.64 7.91
N LEU A 538 19.02 23.21 8.67
CA LEU A 538 17.62 23.31 8.24
C LEU A 538 17.42 24.42 7.20
N ASN A 539 18.25 25.46 7.18
CA ASN A 539 18.18 26.53 6.19
C ASN A 539 18.81 26.14 4.85
N ASP A 540 19.87 25.34 4.85
CA ASP A 540 20.56 24.94 3.60
C ASP A 540 19.75 23.95 2.75
N MET A 541 18.78 23.26 3.36
CA MET A 541 17.90 22.32 2.66
C MET A 541 16.67 22.99 2.03
N TYR A 542 16.31 24.22 2.43
CA TYR A 542 15.14 24.95 1.91
C TYR A 542 15.47 26.03 0.86
N VAL A 543 16.75 26.38 0.66
CA VAL A 543 17.16 27.42 -0.30
C VAL A 543 17.46 26.89 -1.72
N ASN A 544 17.61 25.57 -1.90
CA ASN A 544 18.05 25.01 -3.20
C ASN A 544 16.93 24.55 -4.16
N ASN A 545 15.73 25.12 -4.08
CA ASN A 545 14.62 24.82 -5.02
C ASN A 545 14.04 26.04 -5.74
N ASN A 546 14.82 27.11 -5.91
CA ASN A 546 14.50 28.16 -6.89
C ASN A 546 15.61 28.29 -7.92
N GLU A 547 15.20 28.27 -9.18
CA GLU A 547 16.00 28.35 -10.40
C GLU A 547 17.01 29.51 -10.35
N LEU A 548 18.30 29.19 -10.37
CA LEU A 548 19.35 30.13 -10.74
C LEU A 548 19.68 29.87 -12.22
N ILE A 549 19.05 30.65 -13.10
CA ILE A 549 19.42 30.75 -14.50
C ILE A 549 20.80 31.41 -14.54
N ILE A 550 21.85 30.62 -14.76
CA ILE A 550 23.18 31.12 -15.09
C ILE A 550 23.24 31.26 -16.61
N THR A 551 23.07 32.48 -17.11
CA THR A 551 23.51 32.84 -18.46
C THR A 551 25.03 33.05 -18.46
N PRO A 552 25.79 32.51 -19.43
CA PRO A 552 27.20 32.83 -19.55
C PRO A 552 27.36 34.22 -20.15
N GLN A 553 28.03 35.13 -19.44
CA GLN A 553 28.56 36.36 -20.02
C GLN A 553 29.89 36.05 -20.73
N ASP A 554 29.93 36.34 -22.04
CA ASP A 554 31.13 36.35 -22.86
C ASP A 554 31.87 37.71 -22.68
N PRO A 555 33.14 37.73 -22.24
CA PRO A 555 33.91 38.95 -22.08
C PRO A 555 34.75 39.18 -23.33
N ARG A 556 34.13 39.65 -24.42
CA ARG A 556 34.82 40.40 -25.49
C ARG A 556 33.80 41.00 -26.45
N GLY A 557 33.71 42.33 -26.44
CA GLY A 557 32.77 43.08 -27.27
C GLY A 557 33.08 43.00 -28.76
N SER A 558 32.02 42.98 -29.57
CA SER A 558 32.01 43.69 -30.86
C SER A 558 30.56 43.94 -31.30
N VAL A 559 30.41 45.06 -31.98
CA VAL A 559 29.19 45.80 -32.31
C VAL A 559 28.69 45.41 -33.71
N VAL A 560 27.40 45.04 -33.82
CA VAL A 560 26.46 45.26 -34.98
C VAL A 560 26.65 44.37 -36.25
N PRO A 561 25.65 44.16 -37.16
CA PRO A 561 24.19 44.40 -37.15
C PRO A 561 23.28 43.17 -37.41
N VAL A 562 22.00 43.41 -37.14
CA VAL A 562 20.78 42.75 -37.66
C VAL A 562 20.85 42.40 -39.16
N ILE A 563 20.53 41.14 -39.51
CA ILE A 563 19.90 40.78 -40.80
C ILE A 563 18.77 39.78 -40.55
N ARG A 564 17.57 40.16 -41.01
CA ARG A 564 16.34 39.36 -41.12
C ARG A 564 16.37 38.45 -42.36
N ARG A 565 15.53 37.41 -42.29
CA ARG A 565 14.99 36.49 -43.33
C ARG A 565 15.73 35.14 -43.39
N ARG A 566 15.05 34.00 -43.53
CA ARG A 566 13.72 33.72 -44.11
C ARG A 566 13.07 32.54 -43.41
#